data_AF-A0A7S3X9Z4-F1
#
_entry.id   AF-A0A7S3X9Z4-F1
#
_cell.length_a   1.000
_cell.length_b   1.000
_cell.length_c   1.000
_cell.angle_alpha   90.00
_cell.angle_beta   90.00
_cell.angle_gamma   90.00
#
_symmetry.space_group_name_H-M   'P 1'
#
loop_
_entity.id
_entity.type
_entity.pdbx_description
1 polymer ?
#
loop_
_entity_poly.entity_id
_entity_poly.type
_entity_poly.pdbx_seq_one_letter_code
_entity_poly.pdbx_strand_id
1 'polypeptide(L)'
;VPPPMPIAQCSKASGCTMEKGEVTLDSQWRWAHDGNSANCFTDGVWSASLCSDPVTCAQQCQLEGLDADDYSKIYGVNAVPGGLKLVFAPPGGSVGSRLYLMSDDSNFKMFKLKNKEFTFDVDVSSLPCGLNGAVYFVEMDPKGDWNGASNAAGAMYGTGYCDAQCPQDLKFIGGEANVLHWNTTSAHGGYGA
;
A
#
# COMPACT_ATOMS: atom_id res chain seq x y z
N VAL A 1 -9.43 8.01 6.96
CA VAL A 1 -10.64 7.25 6.56
C VAL A 1 -10.37 6.62 5.20
N PRO A 2 -10.28 5.29 5.12
CA PRO A 2 -10.10 4.57 3.86
C PRO A 2 -11.16 4.94 2.80
N PRO A 3 -10.81 5.12 1.52
CA PRO A 3 -11.78 5.32 0.46
C PRO A 3 -12.66 4.07 0.26
N PRO A 4 -13.98 4.23 0.10
CA PRO A 4 -14.88 3.10 -0.16
C PRO A 4 -14.62 2.51 -1.55
N MET A 5 -14.62 1.19 -1.63
CA MET A 5 -14.49 0.39 -2.85
C MET A 5 -15.42 -0.82 -2.76
N PRO A 6 -16.75 -0.63 -2.95
CA PRO A 6 -17.69 -1.74 -2.90
C PRO A 6 -17.43 -2.70 -4.07
N ILE A 7 -17.54 -4.00 -3.80
CA ILE A 7 -17.44 -5.04 -4.82
C ILE A 7 -18.74 -5.86 -4.86
N ALA A 8 -18.90 -6.69 -5.89
CA ALA A 8 -20.00 -7.63 -5.96
C ALA A 8 -19.49 -9.07 -5.88
N GLN A 9 -20.09 -9.87 -5.00
CA GLN A 9 -19.88 -11.31 -4.99
C GLN A 9 -21.06 -11.98 -5.69
N CYS A 10 -20.78 -12.76 -6.74
CA CYS A 10 -21.80 -13.37 -7.57
C CYS A 10 -21.80 -14.89 -7.45
N SER A 11 -23.00 -15.49 -7.53
CA SER A 11 -23.19 -16.93 -7.71
C SER A 11 -24.27 -17.20 -8.75
N LYS A 12 -24.21 -18.36 -9.41
CA LYS A 12 -25.24 -18.77 -10.38
C LYS A 12 -26.63 -18.87 -9.73
N ALA A 13 -26.71 -19.21 -8.45
CA ALA A 13 -27.97 -19.44 -7.75
C ALA A 13 -28.63 -18.16 -7.24
N SER A 14 -27.83 -17.17 -6.82
CA SER A 14 -28.32 -15.98 -6.10
C SER A 14 -28.08 -14.66 -6.85
N GLY A 15 -27.49 -14.70 -8.05
CA GLY A 15 -27.01 -13.49 -8.70
C GLY A 15 -25.88 -12.82 -7.91
N CYS A 16 -25.77 -11.51 -8.01
CA CYS A 16 -24.73 -10.72 -7.36
C CYS A 16 -25.24 -10.02 -6.11
N THR A 17 -24.48 -10.13 -5.02
CA THR A 17 -24.70 -9.38 -3.78
C THR A 17 -23.57 -8.39 -3.57
N MET A 18 -23.92 -7.14 -3.30
CA MET A 18 -22.94 -6.10 -2.98
C MET A 18 -22.28 -6.41 -1.64
N GLU A 19 -20.95 -6.32 -1.64
CA GLU A 19 -20.10 -6.37 -0.47
C GLU A 19 -19.51 -4.98 -0.26
N LYS A 20 -19.61 -4.47 0.98
CA LYS A 20 -18.90 -3.25 1.34
C LYS A 20 -17.41 -3.56 1.36
N GLY A 21 -16.64 -2.77 0.64
CA GLY A 21 -15.18 -2.83 0.67
C GLY A 21 -14.62 -1.43 0.79
N GLU A 22 -13.36 -1.36 1.17
CA GLU A 22 -12.57 -0.14 1.23
C GLU A 22 -11.14 -0.46 0.81
N VAL A 23 -10.35 0.58 0.52
CA VAL A 23 -8.95 0.42 0.14
C VAL A 23 -8.01 1.11 1.11
N THR A 24 -6.84 0.52 1.30
CA THR A 24 -5.73 1.13 2.04
C THR A 24 -4.57 1.43 1.10
N LEU A 25 -3.88 2.56 1.33
CA LEU A 25 -2.64 2.89 0.65
C LEU A 25 -1.49 2.02 1.14
N ASP A 26 -0.69 1.55 0.19
CA ASP A 26 0.58 0.87 0.44
C ASP A 26 1.52 1.69 1.34
N SER A 27 2.24 1.01 2.23
CA SER A 27 3.14 1.63 3.20
C SER A 27 4.29 2.45 2.58
N GLN A 28 4.69 2.15 1.34
CA GLN A 28 5.72 2.89 0.60
C GLN A 28 5.39 4.37 0.44
N TRP A 29 4.11 4.71 0.28
CA TRP A 29 3.66 6.10 0.10
C TRP A 29 3.43 6.83 1.42
N ARG A 30 3.35 6.11 2.54
CA ARG A 30 3.06 6.74 3.83
C ARG A 30 4.28 7.49 4.35
N TRP A 31 3.99 8.56 5.07
CA TRP A 31 5.01 9.26 5.83
C TRP A 31 5.52 8.37 6.96
N ALA A 32 6.84 8.17 7.01
CA ALA A 32 7.53 7.44 8.06
C ALA A 32 8.28 8.42 8.95
N HIS A 33 7.93 8.46 10.24
CA HIS A 33 8.46 9.42 11.20
C HIS A 33 8.56 8.82 12.60
N ASP A 34 9.30 9.47 13.50
CA ASP A 34 9.32 9.12 14.92
C ASP A 34 8.13 9.75 15.69
N GLY A 35 8.02 9.47 16.99
CA GLY A 35 6.98 10.05 17.84
C GLY A 35 7.02 11.59 17.99
N ASN A 36 8.09 12.25 17.52
CA ASN A 36 8.25 13.71 17.55
C ASN A 36 8.10 14.34 16.15
N SER A 37 7.60 13.59 15.16
CA SER A 37 7.46 14.05 13.76
C SER A 37 8.79 14.31 13.05
N ALA A 38 9.92 13.77 13.55
CA ALA A 38 11.17 13.73 12.82
C ALA A 38 11.11 12.63 11.76
N ASN A 39 11.47 12.95 10.52
CA ASN A 39 11.36 12.00 9.42
C ASN A 39 12.34 10.85 9.57
N CYS A 40 11.84 9.63 9.44
CA CYS A 40 12.67 8.44 9.30
C CYS A 40 13.16 8.25 7.87
N PHE A 41 12.37 8.67 6.89
CA PHE A 41 12.71 8.59 5.47
C PHE A 41 12.28 9.88 4.76
N THR A 42 13.18 10.51 4.02
CA THR A 42 12.89 11.72 3.22
C THR A 42 13.77 11.74 1.99
N ASP A 43 13.18 12.09 0.84
CA ASP A 43 13.87 12.24 -0.44
C ASP A 43 14.78 11.06 -0.80
N GLY A 44 14.32 9.84 -0.53
CA GLY A 44 15.08 8.62 -0.85
C GLY A 44 16.15 8.27 0.17
N VAL A 45 16.19 8.91 1.35
CA VAL A 45 17.26 8.73 2.35
C VAL A 45 16.66 8.39 3.72
N TRP A 46 17.21 7.36 4.36
CA TRP A 46 16.93 7.01 5.76
C TRP A 46 17.67 7.93 6.73
N SER A 47 17.04 8.28 7.84
CA SER A 47 17.66 9.06 8.91
C SER A 47 18.70 8.24 9.66
N ALA A 48 19.98 8.61 9.58
CA ALA A 48 21.06 7.87 10.25
C ALA A 48 20.95 7.85 11.78
N SER A 49 20.27 8.83 12.39
CA SER A 49 20.08 8.86 13.85
C SER A 49 18.93 7.99 14.33
N LEU A 50 17.91 7.79 13.50
CA LEU A 50 16.73 6.97 13.84
C LEU A 50 16.84 5.53 13.31
N CYS A 51 17.58 5.35 12.23
CA CYS A 51 17.64 4.12 11.45
C CYS A 51 19.07 3.60 11.31
N SER A 52 19.70 3.32 12.46
CA SER A 52 21.05 2.73 12.54
C SER A 52 21.11 1.28 12.05
N ASP A 53 20.03 0.54 12.26
CA ASP A 53 19.86 -0.86 11.87
C ASP A 53 18.37 -1.16 11.61
N PRO A 54 18.05 -2.27 10.91
CA PRO A 54 16.70 -2.58 10.48
C PRO A 54 15.66 -2.65 11.61
N VAL A 55 16.05 -3.25 12.75
CA VAL A 55 15.15 -3.48 13.88
C VAL A 55 14.93 -2.19 14.65
N THR A 56 15.99 -1.47 14.99
CA THR A 56 15.89 -0.17 15.68
C THR A 56 15.07 0.83 14.87
N CYS A 57 15.27 0.89 13.54
CA CYS A 57 14.50 1.77 12.68
C CYS A 57 13.00 1.44 12.73
N ALA A 58 12.62 0.16 12.59
CA ALA A 58 11.22 -0.25 12.65
C ALA A 58 10.57 0.00 14.02
N GLN A 59 11.33 -0.02 15.11
CA GLN A 59 10.84 0.30 16.46
C GLN A 59 10.70 1.81 16.72
N GLN A 60 11.57 2.62 16.13
CA GLN A 60 11.55 4.07 16.33
C GLN A 60 10.60 4.79 15.38
N CYS A 61 10.33 4.19 14.22
CA CYS A 61 9.52 4.78 13.16
C CYS A 61 8.09 4.24 13.16
N GLN A 62 7.16 5.11 12.79
CA GLN A 62 5.75 4.80 12.61
C GLN A 62 5.27 5.29 11.24
N LEU A 63 4.24 4.62 10.72
CA LEU A 63 3.57 5.00 9.48
C LEU A 63 2.36 5.86 9.80
N GLU A 64 2.26 7.04 9.18
CA GLU A 64 1.17 7.96 9.47
C GLU A 64 -0.18 7.47 8.90
N GLY A 65 -1.24 7.75 9.65
CA GLY A 65 -2.61 7.54 9.24
C GLY A 65 -3.00 8.53 8.14
N LEU A 66 -3.98 8.17 7.30
CA LEU A 66 -4.45 9.04 6.23
C LEU A 66 -5.92 9.38 6.44
N ASP A 67 -6.24 10.67 6.39
CA ASP A 67 -7.62 11.13 6.28
C ASP A 67 -8.09 11.16 4.81
N ALA A 68 -9.35 11.53 4.59
CA ALA A 68 -9.92 11.55 3.24
C ALA A 68 -9.32 12.65 2.34
N ASP A 69 -8.86 13.75 2.95
CA ASP A 69 -8.20 14.83 2.24
C ASP A 69 -6.79 14.40 1.82
N ASP A 70 -6.07 13.66 2.65
CA ASP A 70 -4.76 13.10 2.30
C ASP A 70 -4.86 12.19 1.08
N TYR A 71 -5.79 11.22 1.10
CA TYR A 71 -6.01 10.30 -0.02
C TYR A 71 -6.24 11.05 -1.33
N SER A 72 -7.09 12.07 -1.33
CA SER A 72 -7.48 12.79 -2.55
C SER A 72 -6.44 13.83 -2.98
N LYS A 73 -5.98 14.70 -2.07
CA LYS A 73 -5.12 15.86 -2.37
C LYS A 73 -3.65 15.48 -2.50
N ILE A 74 -3.16 14.60 -1.63
CA ILE A 74 -1.75 14.19 -1.61
C ILE A 74 -1.53 13.02 -2.57
N TYR A 75 -2.36 11.98 -2.50
CA TYR A 75 -2.13 10.73 -3.23
C TYR A 75 -3.00 10.53 -4.47
N GLY A 76 -3.93 11.45 -4.77
CA GLY A 76 -4.71 11.40 -6.00
C GLY A 76 -5.72 10.25 -6.06
N VAL A 77 -6.06 9.64 -4.92
CA VAL A 77 -7.00 8.54 -4.79
C VAL A 77 -8.39 9.11 -4.55
N ASN A 78 -9.25 9.06 -5.57
CA ASN A 78 -10.58 9.65 -5.54
C ASN A 78 -11.65 8.58 -5.68
N ALA A 79 -12.57 8.50 -4.71
CA ALA A 79 -13.73 7.64 -4.84
C ALA A 79 -14.66 8.14 -5.96
N VAL A 80 -15.12 7.22 -6.79
CA VAL A 80 -16.15 7.46 -7.82
C VAL A 80 -17.28 6.44 -7.62
N PRO A 81 -18.48 6.66 -8.20
CA PRO A 81 -19.56 5.67 -8.09
C PRO A 81 -19.09 4.27 -8.54
N GLY A 82 -19.06 3.32 -7.60
CA GLY A 82 -18.68 1.93 -7.87
C GLY A 82 -17.18 1.67 -8.07
N GLY A 83 -16.29 2.64 -7.83
CA GLY A 83 -14.87 2.46 -8.12
C GLY A 83 -13.95 3.54 -7.57
N LEU A 84 -12.72 3.58 -8.10
CA LEU A 84 -11.70 4.57 -7.77
C LEU A 84 -11.14 5.20 -9.05
N LYS A 85 -10.82 6.50 -8.98
CA LYS A 85 -9.99 7.21 -9.94
C LYS A 85 -8.65 7.53 -9.30
N LEU A 86 -7.57 7.00 -9.89
CA LEU A 86 -6.20 7.22 -9.44
C LEU A 86 -5.52 8.26 -10.34
N VAL A 87 -5.13 9.39 -9.76
CA VAL A 87 -4.42 10.45 -10.47
C VAL A 87 -2.92 10.20 -10.35
N PHE A 88 -2.22 10.13 -11.49
CA PHE A 88 -0.78 9.79 -11.50
C PHE A 88 0.09 10.83 -10.78
N ALA A 89 -0.18 12.12 -10.94
CA ALA A 89 0.58 13.21 -10.31
C ALA A 89 -0.38 14.26 -9.74
N PRO A 90 -0.99 14.03 -8.57
CA PRO A 90 -1.85 15.00 -7.89
C PRO A 90 -1.09 16.27 -7.45
N PRO A 91 -1.77 17.39 -7.22
CA PRO A 91 -1.15 18.65 -6.81
C PRO A 91 -0.34 18.58 -5.50
N GLY A 92 -0.63 17.61 -4.62
CA GLY A 92 0.13 17.40 -3.39
C GLY A 92 1.51 16.77 -3.58
N GLY A 93 1.92 16.45 -4.81
CA GLY A 93 3.30 16.10 -5.15
C GLY A 93 3.63 14.61 -5.14
N SER A 94 2.70 13.72 -4.75
CA SER A 94 2.89 12.28 -4.93
C SER A 94 2.97 11.91 -6.41
N VAL A 95 3.69 10.82 -6.72
CA VAL A 95 3.72 10.22 -8.06
C VAL A 95 3.33 8.76 -7.95
N GLY A 96 2.29 8.38 -8.70
CA GLY A 96 1.67 7.05 -8.62
C GLY A 96 1.01 6.77 -7.27
N SER A 97 0.42 5.59 -7.18
CA SER A 97 -0.19 5.04 -5.97
C SER A 97 -0.36 3.53 -6.11
N ARG A 98 -0.25 2.79 -5.00
CA ARG A 98 -0.65 1.38 -4.91
C ARG A 98 -1.61 1.19 -3.74
N LEU A 99 -2.69 0.45 -3.98
CA LEU A 99 -3.79 0.28 -3.04
C LEU A 99 -4.14 -1.19 -2.91
N TYR A 100 -4.61 -1.59 -1.73
CA TYR A 100 -5.10 -2.93 -1.45
C TYR A 100 -6.56 -2.89 -1.02
N LEU A 101 -7.34 -3.85 -1.49
CA LEU A 101 -8.72 -4.01 -1.04
C LEU A 101 -8.75 -4.67 0.34
N MET A 102 -9.54 -4.12 1.25
CA MET A 102 -9.71 -4.59 2.63
C MET A 102 -11.02 -5.37 2.77
N SER A 103 -11.04 -6.42 3.60
CA SER A 103 -12.27 -7.08 4.04
C SER A 103 -12.85 -6.46 5.31
N ASP A 104 -11.98 -5.89 6.13
CA ASP A 104 -12.27 -5.19 7.38
C ASP A 104 -11.07 -4.31 7.75
N ASP A 105 -11.16 -3.55 8.84
CA ASP A 105 -10.13 -2.62 9.30
C ASP A 105 -8.73 -3.22 9.47
N SER A 106 -8.61 -4.56 9.64
CA SER A 106 -7.35 -5.23 9.97
C SER A 106 -6.89 -6.27 8.94
N ASN A 107 -7.66 -6.52 7.88
CA ASN A 107 -7.34 -7.58 6.92
C ASN A 107 -7.59 -7.18 5.46
N PHE A 108 -6.66 -7.56 4.58
CA PHE A 108 -6.87 -7.54 3.14
C PHE A 108 -7.95 -8.53 2.72
N LYS A 109 -8.66 -8.19 1.65
CA LYS A 109 -9.62 -9.08 0.99
C LYS A 109 -8.88 -10.18 0.25
N MET A 110 -8.95 -11.40 0.78
CA MET A 110 -8.35 -12.57 0.14
C MET A 110 -9.26 -13.18 -0.94
N PHE A 111 -8.75 -13.26 -2.17
CA PHE A 111 -9.48 -13.84 -3.30
C PHE A 111 -9.03 -15.28 -3.58
N LYS A 112 -9.95 -16.24 -3.40
CA LYS A 112 -9.73 -17.66 -3.76
C LYS A 112 -10.26 -17.94 -5.16
N LEU A 113 -9.47 -17.62 -6.18
CA LEU A 113 -9.93 -17.54 -7.58
C LEU A 113 -9.97 -18.86 -8.35
N LYS A 114 -9.47 -19.97 -7.80
CA LYS A 114 -9.58 -21.29 -8.47
C LYS A 114 -11.05 -21.60 -8.76
N ASN A 115 -11.36 -21.86 -10.04
CA ASN A 115 -12.71 -22.12 -10.54
C ASN A 115 -13.70 -20.97 -10.23
N LYS A 116 -13.23 -19.72 -10.32
CA LYS A 116 -14.03 -18.50 -10.23
C LYS A 116 -13.65 -17.53 -11.35
N GLU A 117 -14.48 -16.50 -11.52
CA GLU A 117 -14.25 -15.40 -12.43
C GLU A 117 -14.02 -14.11 -11.61
N PHE A 118 -13.13 -13.24 -12.11
CA PHE A 118 -12.95 -11.87 -11.63
C PHE A 118 -13.15 -10.94 -12.83
N THR A 119 -14.03 -9.96 -12.67
CA THR A 119 -14.36 -8.97 -13.70
C THR A 119 -14.32 -7.57 -13.12
N PHE A 120 -13.96 -6.60 -13.95
CA PHE A 120 -13.95 -5.19 -13.60
C PHE A 120 -14.05 -4.34 -14.88
N ASP A 121 -14.64 -3.16 -14.75
CA ASP A 121 -14.62 -2.13 -15.78
C ASP A 121 -13.42 -1.21 -15.56
N VAL A 122 -12.84 -0.71 -16.66
CA VAL A 122 -11.68 0.18 -16.60
C VAL A 122 -11.76 1.26 -17.67
N ASP A 123 -11.41 2.49 -17.29
CA ASP A 123 -11.19 3.60 -18.20
C ASP A 123 -9.71 4.00 -18.17
N VAL A 124 -9.02 3.73 -19.26
CA VAL A 124 -7.61 4.13 -19.49
C VAL A 124 -7.48 5.17 -20.61
N SER A 125 -8.58 5.86 -20.98
CA SER A 125 -8.60 6.83 -22.08
C SER A 125 -7.63 8.00 -21.87
N SER A 126 -7.34 8.35 -20.62
CA SER A 126 -6.38 9.38 -20.24
C SER A 126 -5.00 8.85 -19.83
N LEU A 127 -4.70 7.56 -20.10
CA LEU A 127 -3.43 6.93 -19.75
C LEU A 127 -2.52 6.84 -20.98
N PRO A 128 -1.62 7.83 -21.20
CA PRO A 128 -0.73 7.83 -22.37
C PRO A 128 0.38 6.77 -22.28
N CYS A 129 1.12 6.64 -23.38
CA CYS A 129 2.33 5.80 -23.44
C CYS A 129 3.31 6.14 -22.30
N GLY A 130 3.94 5.11 -21.73
CA GLY A 130 4.90 5.23 -20.63
C GLY A 130 4.27 5.12 -19.23
N LEU A 131 2.95 5.12 -19.12
CA LEU A 131 2.24 4.85 -17.86
C LEU A 131 1.60 3.46 -17.86
N ASN A 132 1.27 2.96 -16.67
CA ASN A 132 0.62 1.67 -16.47
C ASN A 132 -0.45 1.78 -15.37
N GLY A 133 -1.69 1.40 -15.70
CA GLY A 133 -2.78 1.22 -14.75
C GLY A 133 -3.01 -0.26 -14.55
N ALA A 134 -2.56 -0.78 -13.40
CA ALA A 134 -2.52 -2.21 -13.14
C ALA A 134 -3.54 -2.65 -12.10
N VAL A 135 -4.18 -3.79 -12.35
CA VAL A 135 -4.97 -4.56 -11.38
C VAL A 135 -4.40 -5.97 -11.38
N TYR A 136 -3.96 -6.46 -10.23
CA TYR A 136 -3.27 -7.74 -10.10
C TYR A 136 -3.46 -8.34 -8.71
N PHE A 137 -3.09 -9.61 -8.56
CA PHE A 137 -3.12 -10.33 -7.29
C PHE A 137 -1.69 -10.72 -6.89
N VAL A 138 -1.40 -10.64 -5.59
CA VAL A 138 -0.13 -11.04 -4.98
C VAL A 138 -0.42 -11.89 -3.74
N GLU A 139 0.54 -12.73 -3.35
CA GLU A 139 0.41 -13.66 -2.21
C GLU A 139 0.91 -13.01 -0.92
N MET A 140 0.30 -11.87 -0.56
CA MET A 140 0.56 -11.19 0.72
C MET A 140 -0.16 -11.91 1.88
N ASP A 141 0.38 -11.82 3.09
CA ASP A 141 -0.33 -12.20 4.31
C ASP A 141 -1.58 -11.30 4.47
N PRO A 142 -2.76 -11.87 4.81
CA PRO A 142 -4.00 -11.09 4.94
C PRO A 142 -3.90 -9.95 5.95
N LYS A 143 -3.02 -10.04 6.96
CA LYS A 143 -2.81 -9.00 7.97
C LYS A 143 -1.66 -8.06 7.62
N GLY A 144 -1.10 -8.14 6.41
CA GLY A 144 0.05 -7.34 6.01
C GLY A 144 1.27 -7.59 6.90
N ASP A 145 1.56 -8.86 7.16
CA ASP A 145 2.65 -9.32 8.05
C ASP A 145 2.56 -8.81 9.49
N TRP A 146 1.38 -8.40 9.96
CA TRP A 146 1.20 -7.95 11.34
C TRP A 146 1.57 -9.08 12.32
N ASN A 147 2.44 -8.76 13.28
CA ASN A 147 2.89 -9.71 14.30
C ASN A 147 2.76 -9.16 15.73
N GLY A 148 2.29 -7.91 15.89
CA GLY A 148 2.12 -7.26 17.20
C GLY A 148 3.43 -6.89 17.89
N ALA A 149 4.56 -7.02 17.21
CA ALA A 149 5.89 -6.69 17.70
C ALA A 149 6.58 -5.73 16.71
N SER A 150 7.43 -6.26 15.82
CA SER A 150 8.18 -5.47 14.84
C SER A 150 7.31 -4.88 13.72
N ASN A 151 6.17 -5.51 13.43
CA ASN A 151 5.13 -4.95 12.58
C ASN A 151 3.82 -4.85 13.37
N ALA A 152 3.60 -3.66 13.94
CA ALA A 152 2.35 -3.29 14.62
C ALA A 152 1.37 -2.54 13.71
N ALA A 153 1.78 -2.18 12.49
CA ALA A 153 0.97 -1.41 11.55
C ALA A 153 0.00 -2.31 10.75
N GLY A 154 0.51 -3.37 10.13
CA GLY A 154 -0.29 -4.36 9.42
C GLY A 154 -1.09 -3.84 8.22
N ALA A 155 -2.06 -4.65 7.79
CA ALA A 155 -2.88 -4.39 6.60
C ALA A 155 -3.59 -3.03 6.64
N MET A 156 -3.99 -2.54 7.82
CA MET A 156 -4.57 -1.19 7.98
C MET A 156 -3.68 -0.09 7.37
N TYR A 157 -2.36 -0.27 7.41
CA TYR A 157 -1.35 0.66 6.89
C TYR A 157 -0.67 0.14 5.61
N GLY A 158 -1.23 -0.89 4.97
CA GLY A 158 -0.77 -1.38 3.68
C GLY A 158 0.64 -1.97 3.68
N THR A 159 1.06 -2.60 4.77
CA THR A 159 2.36 -3.30 4.87
C THR A 159 2.30 -4.71 4.27
N GLY A 160 3.48 -5.34 4.15
CA GLY A 160 3.62 -6.74 3.72
C GLY A 160 3.61 -6.96 2.21
N TYR A 161 3.88 -5.91 1.40
CA TYR A 161 3.90 -6.07 -0.05
C TYR A 161 5.01 -7.01 -0.51
N CYS A 162 4.66 -7.86 -1.46
CA CYS A 162 5.58 -8.70 -2.21
C CYS A 162 5.04 -8.88 -3.63
N ASP A 163 5.94 -9.09 -4.59
CA ASP A 163 5.57 -9.53 -5.93
C ASP A 163 6.68 -10.37 -6.58
N ALA A 164 6.42 -10.87 -7.78
CA ALA A 164 7.33 -11.75 -8.50
C ALA A 164 8.62 -11.07 -9.00
N GLN A 165 8.78 -9.76 -8.85
CA GLN A 165 10.00 -9.02 -9.20
C GLN A 165 11.01 -9.00 -8.05
N CYS A 166 10.62 -9.44 -6.85
CA CYS A 166 11.44 -9.35 -5.64
C CYS A 166 11.98 -7.91 -5.41
N PRO A 167 11.07 -6.91 -5.30
CA PRO A 167 11.44 -5.50 -5.23
C PRO A 167 12.35 -5.20 -4.04
N GLN A 168 13.47 -4.52 -4.32
CA GLN A 168 14.44 -4.08 -3.30
C GLN A 168 14.19 -2.65 -2.81
N ASP A 169 13.22 -1.94 -3.40
CA ASP A 169 12.87 -0.56 -3.08
C ASP A 169 11.87 -0.44 -1.92
N LEU A 170 11.36 -1.57 -1.39
CA LEU A 170 10.46 -1.59 -0.24
C LEU A 170 11.17 -1.07 1.01
N LYS A 171 10.53 -0.13 1.71
CA LYS A 171 11.02 0.52 2.93
C LYS A 171 10.95 -0.41 4.14
N PHE A 172 9.91 -1.24 4.22
CA PHE A 172 9.70 -2.17 5.34
C PHE A 172 9.34 -3.55 4.81
N ILE A 173 10.02 -4.59 5.31
CA ILE A 173 9.84 -6.00 4.91
C ILE A 173 9.90 -6.85 6.19
N GLY A 174 8.91 -7.71 6.44
CA GLY A 174 8.91 -8.60 7.60
C GLY A 174 8.92 -7.91 8.98
N GLY A 175 8.53 -6.62 9.03
CA GLY A 175 8.61 -5.80 10.25
C GLY A 175 9.99 -5.20 10.52
N GLU A 176 10.90 -5.24 9.55
CA GLU A 176 12.19 -4.56 9.63
C GLU A 176 12.26 -3.46 8.56
N ALA A 177 13.04 -2.40 8.83
CA ALA A 177 13.31 -1.38 7.83
C ALA A 177 14.44 -1.83 6.89
N ASN A 178 14.26 -1.67 5.59
CA ASN A 178 15.23 -2.04 4.57
C ASN A 178 16.33 -0.97 4.44
N VAL A 179 17.17 -0.87 5.47
CA VAL A 179 18.22 0.15 5.59
C VAL A 179 19.60 -0.38 5.19
N LEU A 180 19.80 -1.70 5.22
CA LEU A 180 21.09 -2.32 4.90
C LEU A 180 21.42 -2.07 3.43
N HIS A 181 22.63 -1.57 3.17
CA HIS A 181 23.12 -1.27 1.82
C HIS A 181 22.19 -0.38 0.98
N TRP A 182 21.38 0.48 1.63
CA TRP A 182 20.47 1.38 0.93
C TRP A 182 21.23 2.33 -0.01
N ASN A 183 20.96 2.19 -1.30
CA ASN A 183 21.51 3.02 -2.36
C ASN A 183 20.52 4.12 -2.71
N THR A 184 20.85 5.36 -2.38
CA THR A 184 20.00 6.54 -2.61
C THR A 184 19.82 6.89 -4.08
N THR A 185 20.70 6.43 -4.97
CA THR A 185 20.62 6.69 -6.41
C THR A 185 19.63 5.76 -7.10
N SER A 186 19.65 4.46 -6.76
CA SER A 186 18.70 3.48 -7.29
C SER A 186 17.45 3.31 -6.43
N ALA A 187 17.43 3.90 -5.23
CA ALA A 187 16.41 3.67 -4.20
C ALA A 187 16.21 2.18 -3.87
N HIS A 188 17.31 1.41 -3.81
CA HIS A 188 17.27 -0.02 -3.48
C HIS A 188 18.02 -0.29 -2.17
N GLY A 189 17.47 -1.15 -1.32
CA GLY A 189 18.16 -1.76 -0.19
C GLY A 189 18.82 -3.10 -0.54
N GLY A 190 19.54 -3.66 0.43
CA GLY A 190 20.34 -4.87 0.29
C GLY A 190 19.66 -6.15 0.77
N TYR A 191 18.34 -6.14 0.92
CA TYR A 191 17.52 -7.13 1.63
C TYR A 191 17.57 -6.98 3.16
N GLY A 192 16.39 -7.13 3.80
CA GLY A 192 16.19 -7.13 5.24
C GLY A 192 14.68 -7.09 5.49
N ALA A 193 13.98 -8.18 5.79
CA ALA A 193 14.39 -9.50 6.30
C ALA A 193 14.48 -10.63 5.24
#